data_AF-A0A3A8QEU8-F1
#
_entry.id   AF-A0A3A8QEU8-F1
#
_cell.length_a   1.000
_cell.length_b   1.000
_cell.length_c   1.000
_cell.angle_alpha   90.00
_cell.angle_beta   90.00
_cell.angle_gamma   90.00
#
_symmetry.space_group_name_H-M   'P 1'
#
loop_
_entity.id
_entity.type
_entity.pdbx_description
1 polymer ?
#
loop_
_entity_poly.entity_id
_entity_poly.type
_entity_poly.pdbx_seq_one_letter_code
_entity_poly.pdbx_strand_id
1 'polypeptide(L)'
;MATTDHRKQSLYFPEDMLEEIQREATRQDRSLSWIVQQAWKVARADIRRMPSVNDVLGPLPPRPVAAAAQTATSAPAVVTSSAPASSDEPSKP
;
A
#
# COMPACT_ATOMS: atom_id res chain seq x y z
N MET A 1 -9.96 -19.25 18.46
CA MET A 1 -8.79 -18.39 18.71
C MET A 1 -8.60 -17.52 17.48
N ALA A 2 -8.88 -16.22 17.57
CA ALA A 2 -8.72 -15.33 16.42
C ALA A 2 -7.22 -15.17 16.14
N THR A 3 -6.74 -15.82 15.08
CA THR A 3 -5.41 -15.60 14.53
C THR A 3 -5.33 -14.13 14.14
N THR A 4 -4.61 -13.33 14.91
CA THR A 4 -4.32 -11.95 14.54
C THR A 4 -3.48 -11.98 13.28
N ASP A 5 -4.10 -11.67 12.15
CA ASP A 5 -3.48 -11.63 10.83
C ASP A 5 -2.42 -10.52 10.79
N HIS A 6 -1.16 -10.90 10.54
CA HIS A 6 -0.06 -9.95 10.43
C HIS A 6 0.01 -9.43 9.00
N ARG A 7 -0.37 -8.16 8.79
CA ARG A 7 -0.32 -7.51 7.47
C ARG A 7 0.90 -6.59 7.36
N LYS A 8 1.71 -6.79 6.32
CA LYS A 8 2.83 -5.89 5.98
C LYS A 8 2.26 -4.67 5.29
N GLN A 9 2.49 -3.49 5.86
CA GLN A 9 2.10 -2.21 5.30
C GLN A 9 3.33 -1.31 5.23
N SER A 10 3.62 -0.77 4.06
CA SER A 10 4.63 0.27 3.90
C SER A 10 4.01 1.63 4.28
N LEU A 11 4.68 2.35 5.18
CA LEU A 11 4.31 3.69 5.65
C LEU A 11 5.51 4.61 5.51
N TYR A 12 5.25 5.89 5.25
CA TYR A 12 6.31 6.89 5.15
C TYR A 12 6.42 7.62 6.47
N PHE A 13 7.64 7.67 7.01
CA PHE A 13 7.99 8.41 8.21
C PHE A 13 9.07 9.45 7.89
N PRO A 14 9.02 10.64 8.51
CA PRO A 14 10.17 11.54 8.53
C PRO A 14 11.40 10.85 9.14
N GLU A 15 12.60 11.24 8.71
CA GLU A 15 13.87 10.66 9.17
C GLU A 15 14.02 10.74 10.69
N ASP A 16 13.82 11.93 11.26
CA ASP A 16 13.94 12.18 12.71
C ASP A 16 13.02 11.24 13.53
N MET A 17 11.78 11.07 13.07
CA MET A 17 10.80 10.21 13.74
C MET A 17 11.16 8.73 13.60
N LEU A 18 11.66 8.32 12.42
CA LEU A 18 12.09 6.94 12.20
C LEU A 18 13.26 6.58 13.11
N GLU A 19 14.24 7.47 13.24
CA GLU A 19 15.36 7.26 14.16
C GLU A 19 14.92 7.17 15.62
N GLU A 20 13.96 7.99 16.05
CA GLU A 20 13.42 7.94 17.40
C GLU A 20 12.72 6.60 17.68
N ILE A 21 11.88 6.14 16.76
CA ILE A 21 11.22 4.82 16.88
C ILE A 21 12.26 3.70 16.89
N GLN A 22 13.32 3.80 16.09
CA GLN A 22 14.40 2.81 16.05
C GLN A 22 15.19 2.78 17.36
N ARG A 23 15.51 3.94 17.95
CA ARG A 23 16.15 4.03 19.27
C ARG A 23 15.29 3.39 20.35
N GLU A 24 13.98 3.65 20.35
CA GLU A 24 13.04 3.04 21.31
C GLU A 24 12.87 1.54 21.11
N ALA A 25 12.87 1.06 19.87
CA ALA A 25 12.84 -0.37 19.56
C ALA A 25 14.07 -1.09 20.12
N THR A 26 15.27 -0.52 19.93
CA THR A 26 16.52 -1.05 20.48
C THR A 26 16.55 -0.98 22.01
N ARG A 27 16.06 0.11 22.62
CA ARG A 27 16.02 0.28 24.08
C ARG A 27 15.13 -0.76 24.78
N GLN A 28 14.05 -1.18 24.12
CA GLN A 28 13.05 -2.09 24.69
C GLN A 28 13.21 -3.55 24.22
N ASP A 29 14.17 -3.84 23.36
CA ASP A 29 14.34 -5.13 22.68
C ASP A 29 13.06 -5.61 21.97
N ARG A 30 12.39 -4.67 21.27
CA ARG A 30 11.14 -4.92 20.54
C ARG A 30 11.26 -4.55 19.08
N SER A 31 10.37 -5.09 18.25
CA SER A 31 10.31 -4.74 16.83
C SER A 31 9.71 -3.34 16.62
N LEU A 32 10.11 -2.68 15.54
CA LEU A 32 9.53 -1.39 15.11
C LEU A 32 8.00 -1.45 15.03
N SER A 33 7.46 -2.52 14.45
CA SER A 33 6.01 -2.74 14.35
C SER A 33 5.34 -2.77 15.72
N TRP A 34 5.99 -3.33 16.76
CA TRP A 34 5.45 -3.35 18.11
C TRP A 34 5.42 -1.95 18.73
N ILE A 35 6.49 -1.16 18.57
CA ILE A 35 6.56 0.22 19.07
C ILE A 35 5.45 1.07 18.43
N VAL A 36 5.27 0.97 17.10
CA VAL A 36 4.22 1.70 16.37
C VAL A 36 2.82 1.26 16.83
N GLN A 37 2.59 -0.05 17.02
CA GLN A 37 1.32 -0.56 17.55
C GLN A 37 1.04 -0.06 18.97
N GLN A 38 2.07 0.04 19.81
CA GLN A 38 1.94 0.51 21.18
C GLN A 38 1.65 2.02 21.21
N ALA A 39 2.35 2.81 20.40
CA ALA A 39 2.07 4.24 20.22
C ALA A 39 0.62 4.47 19.78
N TRP A 40 0.13 3.67 18.82
CA TRP A 40 -1.27 3.75 18.39
C TRP A 40 -2.26 3.45 19.52
N LYS A 41 -2.01 2.42 20.35
CA LYS A 41 -2.90 2.08 21.48
C LYS A 41 -3.02 3.22 22.48
N VAL A 42 -1.91 3.92 22.76
CA VAL A 42 -1.87 5.06 23.67
C VAL A 42 -2.57 6.27 23.03
N ALA A 43 -2.24 6.61 21.80
CA ALA A 43 -2.77 7.79 21.11
C ALA A 43 -4.24 7.63 20.65
N ARG A 44 -4.78 6.40 20.55
CA ARG A 44 -6.13 6.13 20.03
C ARG A 44 -7.23 6.92 20.73
N ALA A 45 -7.11 7.12 22.05
CA ALA A 45 -8.11 7.87 22.82
C ALA A 45 -8.14 9.35 22.40
N ASP A 46 -6.98 9.95 22.16
CA ASP A 46 -6.84 11.36 21.83
C ASP A 46 -7.15 11.62 20.36
N ILE A 47 -6.70 10.73 19.46
CA ILE A 47 -7.03 10.79 18.03
C ILE A 47 -8.55 10.71 17.82
N ARG A 48 -9.26 9.92 18.62
CA ARG A 48 -10.74 9.82 18.55
C ARG A 48 -11.48 11.05 19.07
N ARG A 49 -10.83 11.86 19.92
CA ARG A 49 -11.40 13.10 20.45
C ARG A 49 -11.23 14.26 19.48
N MET A 50 -10.25 14.19 18.60
CA MET A 50 -10.08 15.19 17.56
C MET A 50 -11.28 15.14 16.60
N PRO A 51 -11.93 16.28 16.31
CA PRO A 51 -13.02 16.32 15.34
C PRO A 51 -12.49 15.85 13.98
N SER A 52 -13.30 15.10 13.24
CA SER A 52 -12.92 14.67 11.90
C SER A 52 -12.69 15.92 11.05
N VAL A 53 -11.62 15.93 10.24
CA VAL A 53 -11.37 17.00 9.26
C VAL A 53 -12.56 17.20 8.29
N ASN A 54 -13.41 16.19 8.17
CA ASN A 54 -14.61 16.21 7.34
C ASN A 54 -15.87 16.70 8.08
N ASP A 55 -15.82 16.90 9.41
CA ASP A 55 -16.95 17.48 10.17
C ASP A 55 -16.96 19.01 10.08
N VAL A 56 -15.82 19.63 9.73
CA VAL A 56 -15.70 21.07 9.46
C VAL A 56 -16.14 21.41 8.03
N LEU A 57 -16.04 20.45 7.10
CA LEU A 57 -16.50 20.55 5.72
C LEU A 57 -17.75 19.68 5.57
N GLY A 58 -18.92 20.21 5.95
CA GLY A 58 -20.21 19.50 5.97
C GLY A 58 -20.47 18.59 4.76
N PRO A 59 -21.39 17.61 4.89
CA PRO A 59 -21.50 16.47 3.99
C PRO A 59 -21.54 16.91 2.53
N LEU A 60 -20.47 16.60 1.79
CA LEU A 60 -20.49 16.69 0.34
C LEU A 60 -21.60 15.75 -0.15
N PRO A 61 -22.49 16.22 -1.05
CA PRO A 61 -23.58 15.41 -1.55
C PRO A 61 -23.03 14.12 -2.18
N PRO A 62 -23.74 12.99 -2.06
CA PRO A 62 -23.30 11.73 -2.63
C PRO A 62 -23.07 11.94 -4.12
N ARG A 63 -21.83 11.79 -4.56
CA ARG A 63 -21.50 11.78 -5.99
C ARG A 63 -22.32 10.64 -6.60
N PRO A 64 -23.20 10.90 -7.57
CA PRO A 64 -23.90 9.83 -8.23
C PRO A 64 -22.82 8.93 -8.84
N VAL A 65 -22.75 7.69 -8.35
CA VAL A 65 -22.10 6.59 -9.04
C VAL A 65 -22.92 6.32 -10.30
N ALA A 66 -22.78 7.21 -11.28
CA ALA A 66 -23.27 6.97 -12.62
C ALA A 66 -22.50 5.77 -13.15
N ALA A 67 -23.21 4.64 -13.12
CA ALA A 67 -23.01 3.48 -13.93
C ALA A 67 -22.37 3.84 -15.29
N ALA A 68 -21.06 3.69 -15.39
CA ALA A 68 -20.38 3.43 -16.65
C ALA A 68 -19.86 2.00 -16.55
N ALA A 69 -20.81 1.07 -16.69
CA ALA A 69 -20.52 -0.28 -17.09
C ALA A 69 -19.69 -0.24 -18.37
N GLN A 70 -18.52 -0.88 -18.32
CA GLN A 70 -18.07 -1.84 -19.31
C GLN A 70 -18.57 -1.60 -20.75
N THR A 71 -17.74 -0.95 -21.56
CA THR A 71 -17.63 -1.29 -22.98
C THR A 71 -16.17 -1.56 -23.28
N ALA A 72 -15.87 -2.86 -23.40
CA ALA A 72 -14.67 -3.34 -24.04
C ALA A 72 -14.55 -2.70 -25.44
N THR A 73 -13.34 -2.29 -25.85
CA THR A 73 -12.83 -2.44 -27.22
C THR A 73 -11.39 -1.95 -27.34
N SER A 74 -10.57 -2.88 -27.84
CA SER A 74 -9.29 -2.74 -28.56
C SER A 74 -8.07 -2.10 -27.88
N ALA A 75 -7.12 -2.97 -27.55
CA ALA A 75 -5.70 -2.69 -27.42
C ALA A 75 -5.09 -2.11 -28.72
N PRO A 76 -4.10 -1.19 -28.65
CA PRO A 76 -3.23 -0.92 -29.77
C PRO A 76 -2.02 -1.86 -29.75
N ALA A 77 -1.80 -2.49 -30.89
CA ALA A 77 -0.67 -3.34 -31.20
C ALA A 77 0.67 -2.62 -30.98
N VAL A 78 1.57 -3.26 -30.23
CA VAL A 78 2.97 -2.83 -30.12
C VAL A 78 3.73 -3.34 -31.34
N VAL A 79 4.44 -2.39 -31.93
CA VAL A 79 5.17 -2.46 -33.19
C VAL A 79 6.46 -3.28 -33.04
N THR A 80 6.67 -4.13 -34.05
CA THR A 80 7.91 -4.72 -34.58
C THR A 80 9.20 -4.61 -33.77
N SER A 81 9.90 -5.74 -33.59
CA SER A 81 11.36 -5.78 -33.68
C SER A 81 11.83 -7.17 -34.10
N SER A 82 12.56 -7.17 -35.20
CA SER A 82 12.95 -8.28 -36.05
C SER A 82 14.03 -9.16 -35.42
N ALA A 83 13.91 -10.46 -35.67
CA ALA A 83 14.94 -11.47 -35.40
C ALA A 83 16.18 -11.25 -36.29
N PRO A 84 17.35 -11.65 -35.81
CA PRO A 84 18.23 -12.43 -36.67
C PRO A 84 18.74 -13.66 -35.91
N ALA A 85 18.81 -14.78 -36.63
CA ALA A 85 19.97 -15.68 -36.70
C ALA A 85 19.52 -17.06 -37.17
N SER A 86 19.96 -17.38 -38.38
CA SER A 86 20.02 -18.70 -38.96
C SER A 86 20.63 -19.74 -38.02
N SER A 87 20.07 -20.95 -38.08
CA SER A 87 20.73 -22.26 -38.13
C SER A 87 19.59 -23.26 -38.39
N ASP A 88 19.45 -23.89 -39.57
CA ASP A 88 20.35 -24.94 -40.08
C ASP A 88 20.50 -26.02 -38.99
N GLU A 89 19.94 -27.23 -39.01
CA GLU A 89 19.66 -28.21 -40.06
C GLU A 89 18.80 -29.33 -39.42
N PRO A 90 18.01 -30.14 -40.17
CA PRO A 90 17.10 -31.13 -39.62
C PRO A 90 17.70 -32.55 -39.49
N SER A 91 16.99 -33.39 -38.75
CA SER A 91 16.96 -34.87 -38.83
C SER A 91 17.60 -35.64 -37.67
N LYS A 92 16.73 -36.36 -36.98
CA LYS A 92 16.97 -37.63 -36.28
C LYS A 92 16.90 -38.74 -37.34
N PRO A 93 17.64 -39.86 -37.30
CA PRO A 93 17.97 -40.70 -36.13
C PRO A 93 19.42 -40.75 -35.67
#